data_AF-A0AAF0R9Q5-F1
#
_entry.id   AF-A0AAF0R9Q5-F1
#
_cell.length_a   1.000
_cell.length_b   1.000
_cell.length_c   1.000
_cell.angle_alpha   90.00
_cell.angle_beta   90.00
_cell.angle_gamma   90.00
#
_symmetry.space_group_name_H-M   'P 1'
#
loop_
_entity.id
_entity.type
_entity.pdbx_description
1 polymer ?
#
loop_
_entity_poly.entity_id
_entity_poly.type
_entity_poly.pdbx_seq_one_letter_code
_entity_poly.pdbx_strand_id
1 'polypeptide(L)'
;MKLSSTVVFVILALLLTTTYAEQCGRQSGKRKCPNKLCCSKFGWCGTSCDYCGSGCQSNCHKGCATAMFANETVNNSGEHLDNGNFN
;
A
#
# COMPACT_ATOMS: atom_id res chain seq x y z
N MET A 1 -5.84 34.70 29.80
CA MET A 1 -6.26 33.29 30.03
C MET A 1 -7.06 32.69 28.87
N LYS A 2 -7.96 33.45 28.21
CA LYS A 2 -8.77 32.96 27.06
C LYS A 2 -7.96 32.56 25.82
N LEU A 3 -6.88 33.28 25.50
CA LEU A 3 -5.97 32.95 24.39
C LEU A 3 -5.25 31.60 24.57
N SER A 4 -4.91 31.24 25.82
CA SER A 4 -4.21 29.98 26.09
C SER A 4 -5.13 28.78 25.88
N SER A 5 -6.41 28.90 26.27
CA SER A 5 -7.38 27.83 26.08
C SER A 5 -7.69 27.57 24.59
N THR A 6 -7.85 28.63 23.78
CA THR A 6 -8.11 28.47 22.34
C THR A 6 -6.89 27.91 21.60
N VAL A 7 -5.68 28.29 22.00
CA VAL A 7 -4.43 27.74 21.45
C VAL A 7 -4.30 26.24 21.72
N VAL A 8 -4.66 25.77 22.92
CA VAL A 8 -4.64 24.34 23.26
C VAL A 8 -5.62 23.53 22.40
N PHE A 9 -6.84 24.04 22.16
CA PHE A 9 -7.82 23.38 21.29
C PHE A 9 -7.40 23.34 19.81
N VAL A 10 -6.77 24.40 19.30
CA VAL A 10 -6.26 24.45 17.92
C VAL A 10 -5.08 23.50 17.72
N ILE A 11 -4.17 23.41 18.69
CA ILE A 11 -3.03 22.46 18.66
C ILE A 11 -3.53 21.01 18.71
N LEU A 12 -4.53 20.70 19.54
CA LEU A 12 -5.14 19.36 19.60
C LEU A 12 -5.82 18.98 18.29
N ALA A 13 -6.50 19.92 17.62
CA ALA A 13 -7.11 19.69 16.30
C ALA A 13 -6.07 19.47 15.20
N LEU A 14 -4.95 20.20 15.22
CA LEU A 14 -3.82 20.02 14.29
C LEU A 14 -3.16 18.63 14.44
N LEU A 15 -3.02 18.14 15.67
CA LEU A 15 -2.42 16.83 15.96
C LEU A 15 -3.28 15.63 15.53
N LEU A 16 -4.58 15.83 15.27
CA LEU A 16 -5.51 14.76 14.85
C LEU A 16 -5.51 14.50 13.32
N THR A 17 -4.74 15.28 12.55
CA THR A 17 -4.81 15.25 11.07
C THR A 17 -3.84 14.29 10.39
N THR A 18 -3.14 13.44 11.13
CA THR A 18 -2.01 12.67 10.58
C THR A 18 -2.39 11.21 10.31
N THR A 19 -2.07 10.79 9.09
CA THR A 19 -2.16 9.45 8.47
C THR A 19 -3.54 9.01 7.94
N TYR A 20 -4.00 9.66 6.86
CA TYR A 20 -4.94 9.01 5.94
C TYR A 20 -4.17 7.94 5.16
N ALA A 21 -4.48 6.67 5.39
CA ALA A 21 -4.13 5.67 4.39
C ALA A 21 -4.94 5.98 3.12
N GLU A 22 -4.30 5.96 1.96
CA GLU A 22 -4.99 6.29 0.71
C GLU A 22 -5.99 5.18 0.36
N GLN A 23 -7.26 5.55 0.21
CA GLN A 23 -8.31 4.62 -0.23
C GLN A 23 -8.31 4.46 -1.75
N CYS A 24 -8.58 3.23 -2.20
CA CYS A 24 -8.53 2.82 -3.59
C CYS A 24 -9.60 1.76 -3.90
N GLY A 25 -9.67 1.36 -5.17
CA GLY A 25 -10.51 0.26 -5.62
C GLY A 25 -12.00 0.59 -5.58
N ARG A 26 -12.83 -0.46 -5.56
CA ARG A 26 -14.30 -0.33 -5.63
C ARG A 26 -14.87 0.51 -4.48
N GLN A 27 -14.19 0.51 -3.34
CA GLN A 27 -14.51 1.28 -2.14
C GLN A 27 -14.34 2.79 -2.34
N SER A 28 -13.49 3.20 -3.28
CA SER A 28 -13.17 4.61 -3.56
C SER A 28 -13.44 4.98 -5.02
N GLY A 29 -14.51 4.44 -5.62
CA GLY A 29 -14.89 4.80 -7.00
C GLY A 29 -13.90 4.35 -8.07
N LYS A 30 -13.24 3.20 -7.86
CA LYS A 30 -12.20 2.63 -8.74
C LYS A 30 -10.93 3.50 -8.84
N ARG A 31 -10.68 4.37 -7.85
CA ARG A 31 -9.40 5.10 -7.73
C ARG A 31 -8.24 4.11 -7.64
N LYS A 32 -7.17 4.43 -8.36
CA LYS A 32 -5.88 3.74 -8.23
C LYS A 32 -5.06 4.42 -7.15
N CYS A 33 -4.18 3.65 -6.52
CA CYS A 33 -3.23 4.20 -5.59
C CYS A 33 -2.19 5.09 -6.30
N PRO A 34 -1.72 6.17 -5.65
CA PRO A 34 -0.58 6.93 -6.11
C PRO A 34 0.69 6.07 -6.10
N ASN A 35 1.75 6.52 -6.79
CA ASN A 35 3.06 5.85 -6.85
C ASN A 35 3.01 4.38 -7.30
N LYS A 36 1.97 3.99 -8.05
CA LYS A 36 1.74 2.60 -8.49
C LYS A 36 1.70 1.58 -7.33
N LEU A 37 1.29 2.01 -6.13
CA LEU A 37 1.09 1.09 -5.00
C LEU A 37 -0.05 0.12 -5.28
N CYS A 38 0.00 -1.06 -4.66
CA CYS A 38 -1.05 -2.07 -4.77
C CYS A 38 -2.29 -1.61 -4.03
N CYS A 39 -3.45 -1.88 -4.63
CA CYS A 39 -4.73 -1.69 -3.97
C CYS A 39 -5.21 -3.02 -3.38
N SER A 40 -5.25 -3.13 -2.06
CA SER A 40 -5.69 -4.34 -1.36
C SER A 40 -7.14 -4.69 -1.70
N LYS A 41 -7.54 -5.93 -1.38
CA LYS A 41 -8.94 -6.36 -1.48
C LYS A 41 -9.90 -5.47 -0.67
N PHE A 42 -9.38 -4.83 0.38
CA PHE A 42 -10.12 -3.94 1.28
C PHE A 42 -10.12 -2.48 0.85
N GLY A 43 -9.42 -2.12 -0.23
CA GLY A 43 -9.43 -0.76 -0.78
C GLY A 43 -8.44 0.17 -0.11
N TRP A 44 -7.28 -0.35 0.29
CA TRP A 44 -6.18 0.43 0.84
C TRP A 44 -4.91 0.28 0.02
N CYS A 45 -4.09 1.33 -0.01
CA CYS A 45 -2.83 1.36 -0.73
C CYS A 45 -1.65 0.85 0.11
N GLY A 46 -0.81 0.00 -0.48
CA GLY A 46 0.42 -0.47 0.16
C GLY A 46 1.29 -1.30 -0.78
N THR A 47 2.44 -1.77 -0.27
CA THR A 47 3.40 -2.60 -1.02
C THR A 47 3.54 -4.02 -0.48
N SER A 48 3.06 -4.29 0.74
CA SER A 48 3.16 -5.64 1.31
C SER A 48 2.19 -6.60 0.65
N CYS A 49 2.36 -7.88 0.93
CA CYS A 49 1.55 -8.93 0.33
C CYS A 49 0.08 -8.94 0.73
N ASP A 50 -0.26 -8.32 1.85
CA ASP A 50 -1.64 -8.08 2.23
C ASP A 50 -2.35 -7.10 1.26
N TYR A 51 -1.57 -6.25 0.57
CA TYR A 51 -2.07 -5.29 -0.42
C TYR A 51 -1.93 -5.81 -1.85
N CYS A 52 -0.80 -6.44 -2.17
CA CYS A 52 -0.48 -6.87 -3.53
C CYS A 52 -0.92 -8.30 -3.87
N GLY A 53 -1.21 -9.11 -2.85
CA GLY A 53 -1.50 -10.53 -2.99
C GLY A 53 -2.94 -10.83 -3.42
N SER A 54 -3.47 -11.97 -2.93
CA SER A 54 -4.78 -12.46 -3.34
C SER A 54 -5.90 -11.45 -3.08
N GLY A 55 -6.68 -11.17 -4.12
CA GLY A 55 -7.78 -10.20 -4.08
C GLY A 55 -7.37 -8.75 -4.28
N CYS A 56 -6.10 -8.47 -4.60
CA CYS A 56 -5.67 -7.15 -5.01
C CYS A 56 -6.49 -6.62 -6.21
N GLN A 57 -6.85 -5.33 -6.15
CA GLN A 57 -7.77 -4.67 -7.09
C GLN A 57 -7.05 -3.91 -8.22
N SER A 58 -5.83 -3.40 -7.98
CA SER A 58 -5.04 -2.67 -8.99
C SER A 58 -3.55 -2.60 -8.61
N ASN A 59 -2.67 -2.48 -9.62
CA ASN A 59 -1.21 -2.45 -9.46
C ASN A 59 -0.67 -3.66 -8.65
N CYS A 60 -1.23 -4.84 -8.90
CA CYS A 60 -0.92 -6.06 -8.15
C CYS A 60 0.41 -6.67 -8.65
N HIS A 61 1.18 -7.27 -7.74
CA HIS A 61 2.43 -7.94 -8.08
C HIS A 61 2.35 -9.42 -7.73
N LYS A 62 2.86 -10.29 -8.60
CA LYS A 62 2.79 -11.76 -8.45
C LYS A 62 3.80 -12.32 -7.42
N GLY A 63 4.73 -11.51 -6.92
CA GLY A 63 5.80 -11.94 -6.01
C GLY A 63 5.38 -12.19 -4.55
N CYS A 64 4.09 -12.21 -4.26
CA CYS A 64 3.59 -12.33 -2.90
C CYS A 64 3.40 -13.76 -2.37
N ALA A 65 3.90 -14.73 -3.12
CA ALA A 65 4.10 -16.09 -2.67
C ALA A 65 5.49 -16.33 -2.04
N THR A 66 6.44 -15.40 -2.16
CA THR A 66 7.87 -15.71 -1.99
C THR A 66 8.60 -15.02 -0.82
N ALA A 67 7.88 -14.43 0.14
CA ALA A 67 8.51 -13.92 1.37
C ALA A 67 8.94 -15.03 2.37
N MET A 68 9.01 -16.29 1.95
CA MET A 68 9.58 -17.40 2.73
C MET A 68 10.97 -17.84 2.24
N PHE A 69 11.46 -17.32 1.10
CA PHE A 69 12.77 -17.70 0.56
C PHE A 69 13.55 -16.49 0.06
N ALA A 70 14.18 -15.77 0.99
CA ALA A 70 15.18 -14.75 0.63
C ALA A 70 16.45 -15.43 0.11
N ASN A 71 16.43 -15.88 -1.15
CA ASN A 71 17.59 -15.87 -2.03
C ASN A 71 17.18 -15.93 -3.51
N GLU A 72 16.40 -14.94 -3.95
CA GLU A 72 16.21 -14.69 -5.38
C GLU A 72 16.52 -13.21 -5.65
N THR A 73 17.48 -12.98 -6.55
CA THR A 73 17.88 -11.65 -7.00
C THR A 73 16.72 -10.98 -7.71
N VAL A 74 15.90 -10.25 -6.96
CA VAL A 74 14.87 -9.37 -7.52
C VAL A 74 15.57 -8.18 -8.17
N ASN A 75 15.59 -8.14 -9.50
CA ASN A 75 15.93 -6.91 -10.22
C ASN A 75 14.72 -5.94 -10.17
N ASN A 76 15.00 -4.64 -10.20
CA ASN A 76 14.08 -3.49 -10.04
C ASN A 76 12.98 -3.37 -11.11
N SER A 77 12.66 -4.42 -11.85
CA SER A 77 11.65 -4.44 -12.91
C SER A 77 10.48 -5.39 -12.65
N GLY A 78 10.49 -6.20 -11.58
CA GLY A 78 9.31 -6.98 -11.17
C GLY A 78 8.79 -7.95 -12.23
N GLU A 79 9.64 -8.39 -13.16
CA GLU A 79 9.33 -9.45 -14.10
C GLU A 79 9.87 -10.77 -13.54
N HIS A 80 9.02 -11.78 -13.47
CA HIS A 80 9.43 -13.16 -13.24
C HIS A 80 10.26 -13.58 -14.46
N LEU A 81 11.56 -13.74 -14.31
CA LEU A 81 12.37 -14.43 -15.30
C LEU A 81 12.12 -15.92 -15.10
N ASP A 82 11.35 -16.53 -16.01
CA ASP A 82 11.27 -17.98 -16.14
C ASP A 82 12.66 -18.54 -16.51
N ASN A 83 13.53 -18.79 -15.52
CA ASN A 83 14.69 -19.66 -15.73
C ASN A 83 14.24 -21.12 -15.61
N GLY A 84 13.30 -21.50 -16.48
CA GLY A 84 12.82 -22.86 -16.62
C GLY A 84 13.84 -23.71 -17.37
N ASN A 85 14.83 -24.24 -16.66
CA ASN A 85 15.38 -25.54 -17.03
C ASN A 85 14.38 -26.62 -16.59
N PHE A 86 13.44 -26.95 -17.49
CA PHE A 86 12.73 -28.22 -17.42
C PHE A 86 13.44 -29.16 -18.40
N ASN A 87 13.97 -30.26 -17.86
CA ASN A 87 14.68 -31.31 -18.59
C ASN A 87 13.89 -31.80 -19.82
#